data_AF-A0A6N2WZL0-F1
#
_entry.id   AF-A0A6N2WZL0-F1
#
_cell.length_a   1.000
_cell.length_b   1.000
_cell.length_c   1.000
_cell.angle_alpha   90.00
_cell.angle_beta   90.00
_cell.angle_gamma   90.00
#
_symmetry.space_group_name_H-M   'P 1'
#
loop_
_entity.id
_entity.type
_entity.pdbx_description
1 polymer ?
#
loop_
_entity_poly.entity_id
_entity_poly.type
_entity_poly.pdbx_seq_one_letter_code
_entity_poly.pdbx_strand_id
1 'polypeptide(L)'
;MRGRKRRSFDFGNFEITKREILVSVSIVAIMLLIGVLIAGKISDYQLDKNEKYNKAIKIESQELFEYGMRTNAGNAFVYGDLKAVDTVTYPEIGGEYIYIEKVKERYTMHTRQVAHTTTTNGKTHTYYTTETYWTWDYAGSEEQICDEISFLNHVFSVSKIDLPGKIQYADMG
;
A
#
# COMPACT_ATOMS: atom_id res chain seq x y z
N MET A 1 -50.11 -54.77 -4.87
CA MET A 1 -48.74 -54.24 -4.70
C MET A 1 -48.48 -53.19 -5.78
N ARG A 2 -48.43 -51.89 -5.45
CA ARG A 2 -48.22 -50.80 -6.42
C ARG A 2 -46.76 -50.37 -6.43
N GLY A 3 -46.06 -50.67 -7.52
CA GLY A 3 -44.66 -50.27 -7.75
C GLY A 3 -44.51 -48.76 -7.86
N ARG A 4 -43.58 -48.19 -7.08
CA ARG A 4 -43.24 -46.76 -7.05
C ARG A 4 -42.41 -46.42 -8.30
N LYS A 5 -43.01 -45.70 -9.25
CA LYS A 5 -42.31 -45.16 -10.43
C LYS A 5 -41.36 -44.04 -9.98
N ARG A 6 -40.04 -44.29 -9.95
CA ARG A 6 -39.03 -43.24 -9.72
C ARG A 6 -38.87 -42.46 -11.02
N ARG A 7 -39.12 -41.14 -10.99
CA ARG A 7 -38.82 -40.23 -12.11
C ARG A 7 -37.34 -39.83 -12.01
N SER A 8 -36.47 -40.40 -12.84
CA SER A 8 -35.17 -39.81 -13.19
C SER A 8 -35.38 -38.81 -14.33
N PHE A 9 -34.53 -37.79 -14.40
CA PHE A 9 -34.45 -36.86 -15.54
C PHE A 9 -33.15 -37.18 -16.26
N ASP A 10 -33.25 -37.50 -17.55
CA ASP A 10 -32.13 -37.93 -18.39
C ASP A 10 -31.63 -36.74 -19.22
N PHE A 11 -30.36 -36.40 -19.07
CA PHE A 11 -29.70 -35.30 -19.79
C PHE A 11 -28.44 -35.81 -20.52
N GLY A 12 -28.47 -37.01 -21.10
CA GLY A 12 -27.42 -37.53 -22.00
C GLY A 12 -26.07 -37.81 -21.32
N ASN A 13 -25.47 -38.97 -21.59
CA ASN A 13 -24.21 -39.52 -21.04
C ASN A 13 -23.96 -39.45 -19.52
N PHE A 14 -24.79 -38.77 -18.72
CA PHE A 14 -24.71 -38.69 -17.27
C PHE A 14 -26.14 -38.71 -16.69
N GLU A 15 -26.51 -39.82 -16.06
CA GLU A 15 -27.76 -39.95 -15.31
C GLU A 15 -27.58 -39.33 -13.92
N ILE A 16 -28.02 -38.08 -13.74
CA ILE A 16 -27.95 -37.38 -12.45
C ILE A 16 -29.19 -37.75 -11.61
N THR A 17 -28.96 -38.43 -10.49
CA THR A 17 -30.01 -38.81 -9.55
C THR A 17 -30.41 -37.64 -8.65
N LYS A 18 -31.68 -37.61 -8.21
CA LYS A 18 -32.21 -36.54 -7.33
C LYS A 18 -31.43 -36.36 -6.03
N ARG A 19 -30.72 -37.41 -5.58
CA ARG A 19 -29.88 -37.37 -4.38
C ARG A 19 -28.60 -36.56 -4.63
N GLU A 20 -28.01 -36.67 -5.81
CA GLU A 20 -26.78 -35.94 -6.18
C GLU A 20 -27.04 -34.44 -6.33
N ILE A 21 -28.18 -34.06 -6.92
CA ILE A 21 -28.61 -32.64 -7.00
C ILE A 21 -28.85 -32.07 -5.60
N LEU A 22 -29.46 -32.86 -4.69
CA LEU A 22 -29.71 -32.40 -3.33
C LEU A 22 -28.40 -32.19 -2.57
N VAL A 23 -27.42 -33.08 -2.75
CA VAL A 23 -26.10 -32.95 -2.14
C VAL A 23 -25.34 -31.75 -2.71
N SER A 24 -25.36 -31.53 -4.03
CA SER A 24 -24.66 -30.39 -4.64
C SER A 24 -25.25 -29.05 -4.22
N VAL A 25 -26.59 -28.92 -4.20
CA VAL A 25 -27.26 -27.71 -3.71
C VAL A 25 -26.97 -27.47 -2.22
N SER A 26 -26.91 -28.53 -1.41
CA SER A 26 -26.58 -28.42 0.01
C SER A 26 -25.15 -27.94 0.24
N ILE A 27 -24.19 -28.44 -0.54
CA ILE A 27 -22.78 -28.01 -0.49
C ILE A 27 -22.68 -26.52 -0.86
N VAL A 28 -23.33 -26.09 -1.94
CA VAL A 28 -23.35 -24.68 -2.37
C VAL A 28 -23.97 -23.79 -1.28
N ALA A 29 -25.07 -24.21 -0.66
CA ALA A 29 -25.71 -23.45 0.42
C ALA A 29 -24.78 -23.28 1.64
N ILE A 30 -24.04 -24.32 2.03
CA ILE A 30 -23.07 -24.26 3.14
C ILE A 30 -21.89 -23.35 2.79
N MET A 31 -21.36 -23.45 1.57
CA MET A 31 -20.29 -22.57 1.10
C MET A 31 -20.72 -21.10 1.11
N LEU A 32 -21.95 -20.80 0.71
CA LEU A 32 -22.52 -19.44 0.76
C LEU A 32 -22.64 -18.94 2.21
N LEU A 33 -23.12 -19.76 3.14
CA LEU A 33 -23.21 -19.38 4.56
C LEU A 33 -21.83 -19.08 5.15
N ILE A 34 -20.84 -19.93 4.89
CA ILE A 34 -19.46 -19.73 5.34
C ILE A 34 -18.86 -18.47 4.71
N GLY A 35 -19.11 -18.25 3.41
CA GLY A 35 -18.65 -17.06 2.68
C GLY A 35 -19.19 -15.76 3.29
N VAL A 36 -20.48 -15.71 3.64
CA VAL A 36 -21.09 -14.54 4.29
C VAL A 36 -20.45 -14.26 5.66
N LEU A 37 -20.16 -15.30 6.45
CA LEU A 37 -19.52 -15.14 7.77
C LEU A 37 -18.09 -14.58 7.66
N ILE A 38 -17.30 -15.07 6.70
CA ILE A 38 -15.93 -14.59 6.46
C ILE A 38 -15.96 -13.16 5.93
N ALA A 39 -16.86 -12.85 4.99
CA ALA A 39 -17.03 -11.52 4.43
C ALA A 39 -17.39 -10.48 5.50
N GLY A 40 -18.28 -10.82 6.45
CA GLY A 40 -18.61 -9.96 7.58
C GLY A 40 -17.39 -9.63 8.44
N LYS A 41 -16.60 -10.65 8.83
CA LYS A 41 -15.39 -10.44 9.63
C LYS A 41 -14.31 -9.62 8.93
N ILE A 42 -14.15 -9.79 7.61
CA ILE A 42 -13.23 -8.98 6.82
C ILE A 42 -13.74 -7.54 6.73
N SER A 43 -15.04 -7.35 6.52
CA SER A 43 -15.66 -6.02 6.48
C SER A 43 -15.49 -5.29 7.81
N ASP A 44 -15.74 -5.95 8.94
CA ASP A 44 -15.59 -5.34 10.27
C ASP A 44 -14.13 -4.97 10.55
N TYR A 45 -13.18 -5.85 10.20
CA TYR A 45 -11.75 -5.58 10.36
C TYR A 45 -11.28 -4.40 9.49
N GLN A 46 -11.79 -4.31 8.26
CA GLN A 46 -11.48 -3.19 7.36
C GLN A 46 -12.18 -1.90 7.78
N LEU A 47 -13.40 -2.00 8.33
CA LEU A 47 -14.13 -0.85 8.86
C LEU A 47 -13.43 -0.29 10.08
N ASP A 48 -13.00 -1.14 11.03
CA ASP A 48 -12.27 -0.72 12.24
C ASP A 48 -10.99 0.04 11.90
N LYS A 49 -10.19 -0.48 10.95
CA LYS A 49 -9.00 0.22 10.45
C LYS A 49 -9.30 1.54 9.75
N ASN A 50 -10.44 1.62 9.05
CA ASN A 50 -10.84 2.79 8.29
C ASN A 50 -11.77 3.75 9.06
N GLU A 51 -12.19 3.43 10.28
CA GLU A 51 -13.10 4.27 11.07
C GLU A 51 -12.48 5.65 11.30
N LYS A 52 -11.17 5.71 11.54
CA LYS A 52 -10.42 6.95 11.72
C LYS A 52 -10.56 7.90 10.53
N TYR A 53 -10.58 7.36 9.32
CA TYR A 53 -10.71 8.14 8.08
C TYR A 53 -12.17 8.42 7.73
N ASN A 54 -13.07 7.45 7.92
CA ASN A 54 -14.49 7.61 7.60
C ASN A 54 -15.23 8.57 8.55
N LYS A 55 -14.75 8.70 9.80
CA LYS A 55 -15.32 9.62 10.81
C LYS A 55 -14.61 10.96 10.91
N ALA A 56 -13.51 11.17 10.17
CA ALA A 56 -12.75 12.41 10.25
C ALA A 56 -13.56 13.59 9.72
N ILE A 57 -13.65 14.65 10.53
CA ILE A 57 -14.33 15.89 10.15
C ILE A 57 -13.51 16.56 9.05
N LYS A 58 -14.16 16.96 7.96
CA LYS A 58 -13.54 17.80 6.92
C LYS A 58 -13.61 19.25 7.36
N ILE A 59 -12.44 19.87 7.54
CA ILE A 59 -12.29 21.26 7.93
C ILE A 59 -11.75 22.03 6.72
N GLU A 60 -12.59 22.91 6.18
CA GLU A 60 -12.31 23.69 4.98
C GLU A 60 -12.08 25.18 5.28
N SER A 61 -12.23 25.62 6.53
CA SER A 61 -12.03 27.00 6.96
C SER A 61 -11.10 27.13 8.16
N GLN A 62 -10.36 28.24 8.22
CA GLN A 62 -9.46 28.57 9.33
C GLN A 62 -10.20 28.61 10.67
N GLU A 63 -11.40 29.18 10.72
CA GLU A 63 -12.20 29.28 11.95
C GLU A 63 -12.58 27.90 12.51
N LEU A 64 -12.93 26.96 11.64
CA LEU A 64 -13.26 25.59 12.05
C LEU A 64 -12.00 24.82 12.48
N PHE A 65 -10.84 25.11 11.89
CA PHE A 65 -9.56 24.56 12.31
C PHE A 65 -9.19 25.03 13.72
N GLU A 66 -9.26 26.35 13.97
CA GLU A 66 -9.02 26.95 15.29
C GLU A 66 -9.98 26.39 16.34
N TYR A 67 -11.26 26.32 16.00
CA TYR A 67 -12.27 25.74 16.88
C TYR A 67 -11.95 24.27 17.19
N GLY A 68 -11.62 23.47 16.16
CA GLY A 68 -11.27 22.06 16.31
C GLY A 68 -10.03 21.82 17.17
N MET A 69 -9.01 22.68 17.04
CA MET A 69 -7.82 22.66 17.92
C MET A 69 -8.20 22.96 19.38
N ARG A 70 -9.03 23.99 19.62
CA ARG A 70 -9.45 24.38 20.98
C ARG A 70 -10.29 23.30 21.68
N THR A 71 -11.15 22.61 20.93
CA THR A 71 -12.02 21.57 21.49
C THR A 71 -11.42 20.17 21.45
N ASN A 72 -10.18 20.02 20.97
CA ASN A 72 -9.51 18.73 20.75
C ASN A 72 -10.42 17.72 20.03
N ALA A 73 -10.92 18.09 18.84
CA ALA A 73 -11.94 17.36 18.09
C ALA A 73 -11.49 15.96 17.57
N GLY A 74 -10.34 15.45 18.02
CA GLY A 74 -9.79 14.17 17.58
C GLY A 74 -9.16 14.27 16.19
N ASN A 75 -9.47 13.31 15.32
CA ASN A 75 -8.91 13.24 13.98
C ASN A 75 -9.76 14.05 12.99
N ALA A 76 -9.12 14.94 12.24
CA ALA A 76 -9.76 15.76 11.22
C ALA A 76 -8.93 15.78 9.93
N PHE A 77 -9.60 15.90 8.80
CA PHE A 77 -8.98 16.24 7.53
C PHE A 77 -9.06 17.74 7.35
N VAL A 78 -7.90 18.40 7.29
CA VAL A 78 -7.82 19.85 7.17
C VAL A 78 -7.14 20.20 5.86
N TYR A 79 -7.76 21.09 5.08
CA TYR A 79 -7.20 21.58 3.82
C TYR A 79 -6.70 23.02 4.01
N GLY A 80 -5.50 23.32 3.51
CA GLY A 80 -4.91 24.65 3.60
C GLY A 80 -3.52 24.69 3.00
N ASP A 81 -2.98 25.92 2.89
CA ASP A 81 -1.61 26.13 2.44
C ASP A 81 -0.64 25.90 3.60
N LEU A 82 0.36 25.04 3.35
CA LEU A 82 1.51 24.83 4.23
C LEU A 82 2.69 25.64 3.69
N LYS A 83 3.23 26.55 4.51
CA LYS A 83 4.34 27.45 4.13
C LYS A 83 5.49 27.32 5.14
N ALA A 84 6.74 27.39 4.69
CA ALA A 84 7.88 27.56 5.59
C ALA A 84 7.87 28.99 6.15
N VAL A 85 8.15 29.14 7.45
CA VAL A 85 8.39 30.45 8.05
C VAL A 85 9.87 30.83 7.87
N ASP A 86 10.75 29.88 8.13
CA ASP A 86 12.20 29.96 7.97
C ASP A 86 12.64 29.01 6.85
N THR A 87 12.68 29.53 5.63
CA THR A 87 12.95 28.71 4.44
C THR A 87 14.38 28.17 4.44
N VAL A 88 14.53 26.92 3.98
CA VAL A 88 15.84 26.30 3.75
C VAL A 88 16.15 26.25 2.27
N THR A 89 17.43 26.44 1.92
CA THR A 89 17.90 26.37 0.54
C THR A 89 19.40 26.16 0.47
N TYR A 90 19.87 25.57 -0.64
CA TYR A 90 21.28 25.57 -1.00
C TYR A 90 21.57 26.69 -2.02
N PRO A 91 22.68 27.42 -1.89
CA PRO A 91 23.02 28.52 -2.80
C PRO A 91 23.05 28.13 -4.29
N GLU A 92 23.37 26.87 -4.60
CA GLU A 92 23.41 26.35 -5.98
C GLU A 92 22.06 26.23 -6.69
N ILE A 93 20.95 26.05 -5.96
CA ILE A 93 19.61 25.89 -6.55
C ILE A 93 18.69 27.07 -6.24
N GLY A 94 18.95 27.81 -5.17
CA GLY A 94 18.08 28.90 -4.69
C GLY A 94 16.68 28.40 -4.31
N GLY A 95 15.70 29.30 -4.27
CA GLY A 95 14.31 28.96 -3.92
C GLY A 95 14.04 28.88 -2.42
N GLU A 96 12.78 28.60 -2.08
CA GLU A 96 12.26 28.58 -0.71
C GLU A 96 11.62 27.20 -0.44
N TYR A 97 12.20 26.43 0.48
CA TYR A 97 11.73 25.08 0.80
C TYR A 97 11.51 24.88 2.30
N ILE A 98 10.60 23.95 2.63
CA ILE A 98 10.38 23.44 3.99
C ILE A 98 11.44 22.37 4.33
N TYR A 99 11.79 21.53 3.35
CA TYR A 99 12.74 20.43 3.48
C TYR A 99 13.52 20.27 2.19
N ILE A 100 14.81 20.04 2.31
CA ILE A 100 15.69 19.71 1.19
C ILE A 100 16.69 18.63 1.58
N GLU A 101 16.84 17.66 0.68
CA GLU A 101 17.83 16.58 0.80
C GLU A 101 18.73 16.56 -0.42
N LYS A 102 20.04 16.53 -0.17
CA LYS A 102 21.06 16.40 -1.19
C LYS A 102 21.69 15.03 -1.09
N VAL A 103 21.40 14.17 -2.07
CA VAL A 103 21.96 12.82 -2.14
C VAL A 103 23.24 12.83 -2.97
N LYS A 104 24.28 12.21 -2.45
CA LYS A 104 25.55 12.01 -3.12
C LYS A 104 25.62 10.58 -3.64
N GLU A 105 25.77 10.44 -4.94
CA GLU A 105 26.00 9.15 -5.60
C GLU A 105 27.43 9.06 -6.14
N ARG A 106 27.96 7.85 -6.21
CA ARG A 106 29.27 7.54 -6.79
C ARG A 106 29.10 6.48 -7.87
N TYR A 107 29.72 6.70 -9.02
CA TYR A 107 29.74 5.74 -10.09
C TYR A 107 30.76 4.63 -9.78
N THR A 108 30.27 3.43 -9.51
CA THR A 108 31.06 2.30 -9.03
C THR A 108 30.92 1.11 -9.97
N MET A 109 32.00 0.34 -10.06
CA MET A 109 32.06 -0.87 -10.85
C MET A 109 31.60 -2.05 -10.02
N HIS A 110 30.68 -2.84 -10.57
CA HIS A 110 30.19 -4.08 -10.00
C HIS A 110 30.42 -5.23 -10.96
N THR A 111 30.42 -6.44 -10.42
CA THR A 111 30.53 -7.68 -11.20
C THR A 111 29.38 -8.62 -10.87
N ARG A 112 28.80 -9.27 -11.87
CA ARG A 112 27.80 -10.33 -11.70
C ARG A 112 28.18 -11.58 -12.48
N GLN A 113 27.79 -12.74 -11.97
CA GLN A 113 27.90 -14.02 -12.68
C GLN A 113 26.63 -14.22 -13.51
N VAL A 114 26.78 -14.44 -14.81
CA VAL A 114 25.67 -14.76 -15.73
C VAL A 114 25.81 -16.22 -16.15
N ALA A 115 24.74 -16.99 -15.94
CA ALA A 115 24.68 -18.39 -16.35
C ALA A 115 24.28 -18.49 -17.82
N HIS A 116 25.01 -19.29 -18.58
CA HIS A 116 24.70 -19.64 -19.95
C HIS A 116 24.47 -21.14 -20.04
N THR A 117 23.33 -21.52 -20.60
CA THR A 117 22.95 -22.92 -20.77
C THR A 117 23.00 -23.28 -22.23
N THR A 118 23.70 -24.35 -22.58
CA THR A 118 23.75 -24.89 -23.94
C THR A 118 23.40 -26.37 -23.89
N THR A 119 22.48 -26.79 -24.76
CA THR A 119 22.10 -28.19 -24.91
C THR A 119 22.63 -28.71 -26.23
N THR A 120 23.46 -29.75 -26.19
CA THR A 120 23.99 -30.42 -27.38
C THR A 120 23.81 -31.92 -27.22
N ASN A 121 23.25 -32.59 -28.23
CA ASN A 121 22.95 -34.03 -28.23
C ASN A 121 22.22 -34.51 -26.95
N GLY A 122 21.22 -33.77 -26.48
CA GLY A 122 20.39 -34.16 -25.33
C GLY A 122 21.07 -34.02 -23.96
N LYS A 123 22.33 -33.56 -23.89
CA LYS A 123 23.01 -33.21 -22.63
C LYS A 123 23.04 -31.69 -22.49
N THR A 124 22.62 -31.22 -21.32
CA THR A 124 22.64 -29.80 -20.95
C THR A 124 23.91 -29.48 -20.18
N HIS A 125 24.63 -28.44 -20.62
CA HIS A 125 25.78 -27.90 -19.92
C HIS A 125 25.51 -26.44 -19.54
N THR A 126 25.84 -26.06 -18.31
CA THR A 126 25.73 -24.69 -17.82
C THR A 126 27.12 -24.18 -17.47
N TYR A 127 27.51 -23.03 -18.00
CA TYR A 127 28.75 -22.35 -17.64
C TYR A 127 28.44 -20.90 -17.21
N TYR A 128 29.36 -20.29 -16.48
CA TYR A 128 29.18 -18.94 -15.92
C TYR A 128 30.19 -17.98 -16.52
N THR A 129 29.73 -16.78 -16.87
CA THR A 129 30.58 -15.66 -17.30
C THR A 129 30.50 -14.54 -16.28
N THR A 130 31.63 -13.92 -15.94
CA THR A 130 31.65 -12.70 -15.12
C THR A 130 31.47 -11.48 -16.01
N GLU A 131 30.36 -10.77 -15.83
CA GLU A 131 30.09 -9.49 -16.48
C GLU A 131 30.38 -8.34 -15.54
N THR A 132 31.00 -7.28 -16.07
CA THR A 132 31.17 -6.00 -15.37
C THR A 132 30.06 -5.05 -15.75
N TYR A 133 29.47 -4.37 -14.78
CA TYR A 133 28.50 -3.31 -14.98
C TYR A 133 28.78 -2.15 -14.02
N TRP A 134 28.13 -1.02 -14.24
CA TRP A 134 28.34 0.18 -13.45
C TRP A 134 27.01 0.76 -12.99
N THR A 135 26.97 1.23 -11.74
CA THR A 135 25.79 1.87 -11.16
C THR A 135 26.21 3.15 -10.44
N TRP A 136 25.25 4.05 -10.29
CA TRP A 136 25.35 5.15 -9.35
C TRP A 136 24.92 4.61 -7.98
N ASP A 137 25.88 4.45 -7.09
CA ASP A 137 25.63 3.94 -5.74
C ASP A 137 25.56 5.10 -4.75
N TYR A 138 24.66 4.99 -3.78
CA TYR A 138 24.57 5.92 -2.66
C TYR A 138 25.91 6.02 -1.91
N ALA A 139 26.34 7.25 -1.67
CA ALA A 139 27.60 7.59 -1.00
C ALA A 139 27.43 8.59 0.15
N GLY A 140 26.19 8.97 0.47
CA GLY A 140 25.85 9.88 1.57
C GLY A 140 24.69 10.81 1.21
N SER A 141 24.11 11.45 2.22
CA SER A 141 23.14 12.52 2.05
C SER A 141 23.35 13.62 3.08
N GLU A 142 22.91 14.82 2.72
CA GLU A 142 22.87 16.00 3.59
C GLU A 142 21.45 16.56 3.55
N GLU A 143 20.83 16.76 4.72
CA GLU A 143 19.47 17.28 4.85
C GLU A 143 19.44 18.64 5.54
N GLN A 144 18.49 19.49 5.13
CA GLN A 144 18.12 20.71 5.85
C GLN A 144 16.59 20.78 5.94
N ILE A 145 16.10 21.25 7.08
CA ILE A 145 14.68 21.39 7.37
C ILE A 145 14.45 22.72 8.09
N CYS A 146 13.33 23.38 7.82
CA CYS A 146 12.91 24.56 8.57
C CYS A 146 12.52 24.18 10.01
N ASP A 147 12.71 25.07 10.96
CA ASP A 147 12.28 24.90 12.35
C ASP A 147 10.76 25.12 12.49
N GLU A 148 10.21 26.07 11.72
CA GLU A 148 8.83 26.55 11.82
C GLU A 148 8.09 26.56 10.47
N ILE A 149 6.81 26.20 10.55
CA ILE A 149 5.87 26.16 9.44
C ILE A 149 4.61 26.94 9.79
N SER A 150 4.00 27.57 8.79
CA SER A 150 2.71 28.22 8.88
C SER A 150 1.66 27.41 8.14
N PHE A 151 0.59 27.06 8.83
CA PHE A 151 -0.58 26.40 8.25
C PHE A 151 -1.87 27.08 8.73
N LEU A 152 -2.72 27.49 7.79
CA LEU A 152 -3.94 28.27 8.08
C LEU A 152 -3.68 29.49 9.00
N ASN A 153 -2.58 30.21 8.77
CA ASN A 153 -2.12 31.37 9.56
C ASN A 153 -1.71 31.07 11.01
N HIS A 154 -1.51 29.80 11.36
CA HIS A 154 -0.93 29.40 12.66
C HIS A 154 0.48 28.86 12.46
N VAL A 155 1.40 29.30 13.30
CA VAL A 155 2.79 28.85 13.30
C VAL A 155 2.93 27.62 14.19
N PHE A 156 3.59 26.59 13.65
CA PHE A 156 3.88 25.35 14.33
C PHE A 156 5.35 25.01 14.14
N SER A 157 5.94 24.34 15.12
CA SER A 157 7.22 23.66 14.90
C SER A 157 7.04 22.54 13.87
N VAL A 158 7.99 22.40 12.95
CA VAL A 158 7.97 21.37 11.90
C VAL A 158 7.83 19.96 12.46
N SER A 159 8.30 19.72 13.69
CA SER A 159 8.25 18.41 14.34
C SER A 159 6.83 17.94 14.67
N LYS A 160 5.82 18.80 14.53
CA LYS A 160 4.41 18.44 14.71
C LYS A 160 3.79 17.77 13.48
N ILE A 161 4.49 17.77 12.34
CA ILE A 161 4.02 17.16 11.11
C ILE A 161 5.03 16.13 10.58
N ASP A 162 4.51 15.09 9.94
CA ASP A 162 5.32 14.14 9.19
C ASP A 162 5.43 14.63 7.74
N LEU A 163 6.63 15.04 7.33
CA LEU A 163 6.87 15.52 5.98
C LEU A 163 7.00 14.37 4.98
N PRO A 164 6.37 14.47 3.79
CA PRO A 164 6.57 13.50 2.71
C PRO A 164 8.04 13.55 2.27
N GLY A 165 8.74 12.41 2.37
CA GLY A 165 10.17 12.30 2.10
C GLY A 165 10.97 11.74 3.29
N LYS A 166 10.61 12.10 4.54
CA LYS A 166 11.20 11.47 5.75
C LYS A 166 10.72 10.04 5.99
N ILE A 167 9.59 9.66 5.39
CA ILE A 167 9.04 8.30 5.45
C ILE A 167 9.81 7.42 4.46
N GLN A 168 11.08 7.13 4.77
CA GLN A 168 11.90 6.19 4.03
C GLN A 168 12.29 5.02 4.96
N TYR A 169 11.76 3.84 4.63
CA TYR A 169 12.20 2.48 5.00
C TYR A 169 11.92 1.88 6.39
N ALA A 170 11.16 2.51 7.28
CA ALA A 170 10.83 1.89 8.58
C ALA A 170 9.73 0.79 8.52
N ASP A 171 9.00 0.67 7.40
CA ASP A 171 7.81 -0.21 7.27
C ASP A 171 7.98 -1.38 6.28
N MET A 172 9.23 -1.76 5.96
CA MET A 172 9.51 -3.04 5.29
C MET A 172 10.22 -3.99 6.25
N GLY A 173 9.47 -4.50 7.22
CA GLY A 173 9.85 -5.61 8.11
C GLY A 173 8.77 -6.67 8.16
#